data_AF-A0A938HCA6-F1
#
_entry.id   AF-A0A938HCA6-F1
#
_cell.length_a   1.000
_cell.length_b   1.000
_cell.length_c   1.000
_cell.angle_alpha   90.00
_cell.angle_beta   90.00
_cell.angle_gamma   90.00
#
_symmetry.space_group_name_H-M   'P 1'
#
loop_
_entity.id
_entity.type
_entity.pdbx_description
1 polymer ?
#
loop_
_entity_poly.entity_id
_entity_poly.type
_entity_poly.pdbx_seq_one_letter_code
_entity_poly.pdbx_strand_id
1 'polypeptide(L)'
;MFTARIFIFLFSFLCVFSAAAQTSTDLQLAQYYYNNAELDKALGYYEKVYALDQSKPIFLPYFECLIAQKDYKTAEKVLRKQIALNRQDYEVRLIGAAFYEDQNELSKATKIYDEIIDELQPNNPGQAISVYQAFVAKAKLPQAKRALDMGQKLSPTYPFNFQYADYYALVGDKRAMLLAYLDYLGQQPSVLEPIQQAIGARMDLNQATSPDFILAKEVMLSRVQQASAPLVYNQVLIWLYVQIRDFTGAATQVIALDKRMKGDGREVMELGQICIENAEFGQANRCFQYVIDLGQEKPNFYEAQLALLNGRFIQVTQFRKFNQDEINQCIFDFEAALGRLGKSRVTYQLTLQLAEIRAFYAKQSQVALQELQELLRMPGLTDIQRAQVKMLNADIQVLDGDIWEASLLYMQIDNDFKFETIGAEAKFKNAKIFYYDGEFEFAQSQLDVLKEGTSRFISNDAIQLSVFITDNYGLDSNYQVMSWFATADRMIAQHKYDSAFVLFDSIQTAFPYHSLADDILFRKGQVMEQQGLWEQAIGYYEDLVKVHAADILADDALFRLAEINEQILKNTTNAEALYKRILLEYKASLFGAEARKRIRLMRGDALSESEDI
;
A
#
# COMPACT_ATOMS: atom_id res chain seq x y z
N MET A 1 26.10 -5.24 -88.92
CA MET A 1 26.73 -4.18 -88.09
C MET A 1 25.83 -3.62 -86.98
N PHE A 2 24.71 -4.26 -86.61
CA PHE A 2 23.79 -3.77 -85.57
C PHE A 2 23.79 -4.57 -84.25
N THR A 3 24.40 -5.77 -84.22
CA THR A 3 24.43 -6.63 -83.03
C THR A 3 25.60 -6.34 -82.09
N ALA A 4 26.70 -5.76 -82.59
CA ALA A 4 27.88 -5.43 -81.78
C ALA A 4 27.74 -4.14 -80.94
N ARG A 5 26.82 -3.22 -81.31
CA ARG A 5 26.62 -1.95 -80.58
C ARG A 5 25.71 -2.08 -79.35
N ILE A 6 24.85 -3.10 -79.30
CA ILE A 6 23.92 -3.33 -78.17
C ILE A 6 24.63 -4.01 -76.99
N PHE A 7 25.60 -4.88 -77.25
CA PHE A 7 26.37 -5.55 -76.19
C PHE A 7 27.28 -4.59 -75.41
N ILE A 8 27.80 -3.54 -76.06
CA ILE A 8 28.64 -2.52 -75.41
C ILE A 8 27.80 -1.58 -74.52
N PHE A 9 26.55 -1.30 -74.89
CA PHE A 9 25.64 -0.50 -74.07
C PHE A 9 25.13 -1.28 -72.83
N LEU A 10 24.86 -2.58 -72.97
CA LEU A 10 24.42 -3.43 -71.85
C LEU A 10 25.56 -3.69 -70.83
N PHE A 11 26.82 -3.80 -71.29
CA PHE A 11 27.97 -3.96 -70.40
C PHE A 11 28.33 -2.66 -69.66
N SER A 12 28.04 -1.49 -70.24
CA SER A 12 28.21 -0.19 -69.56
C SER A 12 27.16 0.06 -68.46
N PHE A 13 25.96 -0.52 -68.58
CA PHE A 13 24.89 -0.37 -67.59
C PHE A 13 25.04 -1.31 -66.38
N LEU A 14 25.70 -2.46 -66.56
CA LEU A 14 26.02 -3.40 -65.47
C LEU A 14 27.17 -2.95 -64.57
N CYS A 15 28.13 -2.16 -65.09
CA CYS A 15 29.22 -1.62 -64.26
C CYS A 15 28.78 -0.48 -63.31
N VAL A 16 27.66 0.19 -63.58
CA VAL A 16 27.15 1.27 -62.71
C VAL A 16 26.33 0.71 -61.53
N PHE A 17 25.72 -0.47 -61.68
CA PHE A 17 24.97 -1.13 -60.59
C PHE A 17 25.86 -1.87 -59.57
N SER A 18 27.08 -2.29 -59.94
CA SER A 18 28.02 -2.94 -59.01
C SER A 18 28.56 -1.98 -57.94
N ALA A 19 28.64 -0.68 -58.23
CA ALA A 19 29.16 0.31 -57.28
C ALA A 19 28.18 0.60 -56.12
N ALA A 20 26.88 0.45 -56.34
CA ALA A 20 25.86 0.67 -55.29
C ALA A 20 25.57 -0.60 -54.45
N ALA A 21 26.00 -1.78 -54.90
CA ALA A 21 25.84 -3.05 -54.18
C ALA A 21 27.00 -3.38 -53.23
N GLN A 22 28.19 -2.80 -53.44
CA GLN A 22 29.35 -3.00 -52.56
C GLN A 22 29.24 -2.24 -51.22
N THR A 23 28.55 -1.09 -51.21
CA THR A 23 28.35 -0.28 -50.00
C THR A 23 27.47 -0.97 -48.97
N SER A 24 26.48 -1.76 -49.39
CA SER A 24 25.63 -2.52 -48.46
C SER A 24 26.36 -3.71 -47.85
N THR A 25 27.27 -4.37 -48.59
CA THR A 25 28.06 -5.50 -48.06
C THR A 25 29.17 -5.02 -47.10
N ASP A 26 29.85 -3.92 -47.42
CA ASP A 26 30.90 -3.37 -46.55
C ASP A 26 30.33 -2.82 -45.23
N LEU A 27 29.15 -2.18 -45.26
CA LEU A 27 28.48 -1.71 -44.04
C LEU A 27 28.03 -2.88 -43.14
N GLN A 28 27.48 -3.95 -43.73
CA GLN A 28 27.07 -5.14 -42.98
C GLN A 28 28.26 -5.83 -42.30
N LEU A 29 29.39 -5.96 -43.01
CA LEU A 29 30.63 -6.50 -42.45
C LEU A 29 31.20 -5.59 -41.36
N ALA A 30 31.21 -4.27 -41.57
CA ALA A 30 31.66 -3.30 -40.58
C ALA A 30 30.85 -3.43 -39.27
N GLN A 31 29.51 -3.45 -39.38
CA GLN A 31 28.61 -3.63 -38.23
C GLN A 31 28.79 -4.99 -37.56
N TYR A 32 28.96 -6.07 -38.33
CA TYR A 32 29.20 -7.41 -37.79
C TYR A 32 30.48 -7.44 -36.92
N TYR A 33 31.60 -6.94 -37.44
CA TYR A 33 32.86 -6.94 -36.70
C TYR A 33 32.83 -6.01 -35.48
N TYR A 34 32.20 -4.85 -35.61
CA TYR A 34 32.06 -3.91 -34.50
C TYR A 34 31.16 -4.45 -33.38
N ASN A 35 30.03 -5.07 -33.71
CA ASN A 35 29.14 -5.70 -32.73
C ASN A 35 29.80 -6.90 -32.02
N ASN A 36 30.78 -7.55 -32.67
CA ASN A 36 31.61 -8.61 -32.08
C ASN A 36 32.85 -8.08 -31.33
N ALA A 37 32.97 -6.76 -31.14
CA ALA A 37 34.13 -6.09 -30.54
C ALA A 37 35.48 -6.32 -31.25
N GLU A 38 35.46 -6.77 -32.52
CA GLU A 38 36.65 -6.95 -33.36
C GLU A 38 37.01 -5.63 -34.07
N LEU A 39 37.34 -4.59 -33.29
CA LEU A 39 37.51 -3.21 -33.76
C LEU A 39 38.65 -3.02 -34.78
N ASP A 40 39.72 -3.81 -34.68
CA ASP A 40 40.81 -3.85 -35.67
C ASP A 40 40.30 -4.16 -37.08
N LYS A 41 39.44 -5.19 -37.18
CA LYS A 41 38.90 -5.65 -38.47
C LYS A 41 37.82 -4.70 -38.95
N ALA A 42 37.00 -4.18 -38.04
CA ALA A 42 35.94 -3.22 -38.35
C ALA A 42 36.51 -1.91 -38.94
N LEU A 43 37.68 -1.45 -38.45
CA LEU A 43 38.28 -0.17 -38.85
C LEU A 43 38.43 -0.04 -40.38
N GLY A 44 38.99 -1.05 -41.03
CA GLY A 44 39.24 -1.01 -42.48
C GLY A 44 37.96 -1.00 -43.33
N TYR A 45 36.87 -1.57 -42.83
CA TYR A 45 35.56 -1.48 -43.49
C TYR A 45 34.90 -0.13 -43.22
N TYR A 46 34.93 0.34 -41.97
CA TYR A 46 34.38 1.66 -41.61
C TYR A 46 35.11 2.82 -42.29
N GLU A 47 36.41 2.72 -42.55
CA GLU A 47 37.15 3.73 -43.33
C GLU A 47 36.58 3.88 -44.75
N LYS A 48 36.31 2.75 -45.43
CA LYS A 48 35.72 2.74 -46.78
C LYS A 48 34.29 3.26 -46.76
N VAL A 49 33.50 2.82 -45.79
CA VAL A 49 32.10 3.25 -45.66
C VAL A 49 32.03 4.75 -45.34
N TYR A 50 32.87 5.25 -44.43
CA TYR A 50 32.91 6.67 -44.07
C TYR A 50 33.38 7.58 -45.21
N ALA A 51 34.22 7.07 -46.12
CA ALA A 51 34.60 7.82 -47.32
C ALA A 51 33.39 8.11 -48.23
N LEU A 52 32.40 7.22 -48.24
CA LEU A 52 31.20 7.29 -49.08
C LEU A 52 30.00 7.93 -48.36
N ASP A 53 29.81 7.62 -47.08
CA ASP A 53 28.76 8.19 -46.22
C ASP A 53 29.35 8.73 -44.92
N GLN A 54 29.29 10.06 -44.76
CA GLN A 54 29.81 10.78 -43.59
C GLN A 54 28.71 11.04 -42.55
N SER A 55 27.58 10.32 -42.62
CA SER A 55 26.51 10.40 -41.66
C SER A 55 26.96 10.02 -40.24
N LYS A 56 26.29 10.57 -39.23
CA LYS A 56 26.58 10.33 -37.82
C LYS A 56 26.56 8.83 -37.42
N PRO A 57 25.63 7.99 -37.91
CA PRO A 57 25.62 6.55 -37.61
C PRO A 57 26.87 5.80 -38.10
N ILE A 58 27.55 6.29 -39.14
CA ILE A 58 28.80 5.71 -39.66
C ILE A 58 30.02 6.31 -38.96
N PHE A 59 29.98 7.62 -38.72
CA PHE A 59 31.03 8.35 -38.01
C PHE A 59 31.32 7.74 -36.62
N LEU A 60 30.29 7.46 -35.83
CA LEU A 60 30.47 7.04 -34.42
C LEU A 60 31.28 5.73 -34.30
N PRO A 61 30.88 4.61 -34.94
CA PRO A 61 31.66 3.38 -34.89
C PRO A 61 33.07 3.55 -35.48
N TYR A 62 33.21 4.32 -36.56
CA TYR A 62 34.52 4.57 -37.18
C TYR A 62 35.46 5.31 -36.23
N PHE A 63 34.96 6.38 -35.60
CA PHE A 63 35.72 7.16 -34.61
C PHE A 63 36.15 6.27 -33.43
N GLU A 64 35.25 5.46 -32.89
CA GLU A 64 35.58 4.54 -31.80
C GLU A 64 36.63 3.49 -32.19
N CYS A 65 36.56 2.95 -33.41
CA CYS A 65 37.61 2.06 -33.92
C CYS A 65 38.97 2.77 -33.96
N LEU A 66 39.03 4.03 -34.42
CA LEU A 66 40.27 4.82 -34.45
C LEU A 66 40.82 5.08 -33.02
N ILE A 67 39.94 5.38 -32.07
CA ILE A 67 40.32 5.57 -30.66
C ILE A 67 40.87 4.28 -30.05
N ALA A 68 40.23 3.13 -30.30
CA ALA A 68 40.69 1.83 -29.84
C ALA A 68 42.08 1.47 -30.38
N GLN A 69 42.36 1.84 -31.64
CA GLN A 69 43.67 1.68 -32.27
C GLN A 69 44.71 2.73 -31.88
N LYS A 70 44.34 3.69 -31.02
CA LYS A 70 45.19 4.82 -30.62
C LYS A 70 45.66 5.68 -31.80
N ASP A 71 44.96 5.66 -32.94
CA ASP A 71 45.22 6.57 -34.06
C ASP A 71 44.52 7.92 -33.80
N TYR A 72 45.03 8.62 -32.79
CA TYR A 72 44.44 9.89 -32.34
C TYR A 72 44.56 11.00 -33.39
N LYS A 73 45.56 10.94 -34.28
CA LYS A 73 45.75 11.93 -35.34
C LYS A 73 44.64 11.84 -36.38
N THR A 74 44.34 10.64 -36.84
CA THR A 74 43.24 10.42 -37.78
C THR A 74 41.89 10.65 -37.11
N ALA A 75 41.74 10.21 -35.85
CA ALA A 75 40.53 10.47 -35.06
C ALA A 75 40.23 11.97 -34.94
N GLU A 76 41.22 12.81 -34.57
CA GLU A 76 41.05 14.27 -34.47
C GLU A 76 40.64 14.89 -35.82
N LYS A 77 41.25 14.44 -36.92
CA LYS A 77 40.94 14.94 -38.27
C LYS A 77 39.50 14.62 -38.67
N VAL A 78 39.07 13.38 -38.45
CA VAL A 78 37.71 12.91 -38.76
C VAL A 78 36.68 13.62 -37.88
N LEU A 79 36.97 13.76 -36.59
CA LEU A 79 36.14 14.50 -35.64
C LEU A 79 35.96 15.98 -36.02
N ARG A 80 37.05 16.69 -36.34
CA ARG A 80 36.97 18.10 -36.80
C ARG A 80 36.14 18.23 -38.07
N LYS A 81 36.27 17.29 -39.00
CA LYS A 81 35.46 17.24 -40.22
C LYS A 81 33.98 17.04 -39.87
N GLN A 82 33.66 16.12 -38.96
CA GLN A 82 32.29 15.86 -38.55
C GLN A 82 31.64 17.07 -37.85
N ILE A 83 32.39 17.76 -36.99
CA ILE A 83 31.93 18.99 -36.33
C ILE A 83 31.66 20.09 -37.36
N ALA A 84 32.51 20.22 -38.39
CA ALA A 84 32.30 21.21 -39.45
C ALA A 84 31.06 20.91 -40.32
N LEU A 85 30.77 19.62 -40.58
CA LEU A 85 29.61 19.19 -41.35
C LEU A 85 28.29 19.37 -40.58
N ASN A 86 28.31 19.13 -39.26
CA ASN A 86 27.11 19.16 -38.41
C ASN A 86 27.26 20.19 -37.30
N ARG A 87 27.51 21.46 -37.65
CA ARG A 87 27.80 22.52 -36.66
C ARG A 87 26.72 22.69 -35.59
N GLN A 88 25.46 22.43 -35.94
CA GLN A 88 24.31 22.52 -35.02
C GLN A 88 24.12 21.27 -34.15
N ASP A 89 24.81 20.16 -34.44
CA ASP A 89 24.75 18.94 -33.65
C ASP A 89 25.72 19.02 -32.48
N TYR A 90 25.19 19.42 -31.31
CA TYR A 90 25.97 19.53 -30.09
C TYR A 90 26.49 18.18 -29.60
N GLU A 91 25.88 17.04 -29.95
CA GLU A 91 26.33 15.72 -29.47
C GLU A 91 27.69 15.35 -30.07
N VAL A 92 27.90 15.60 -31.37
CA VAL A 92 29.19 15.39 -32.03
C VAL A 92 30.26 16.31 -31.44
N ARG A 93 29.89 17.53 -31.08
CA ARG A 93 30.79 18.48 -30.44
C ARG A 93 31.17 18.04 -29.03
N LEU A 94 30.23 17.47 -28.26
CA LEU A 94 30.51 16.90 -26.94
C LEU A 94 31.46 15.70 -27.01
N ILE A 95 31.33 14.85 -28.04
CA ILE A 95 32.31 13.78 -28.31
C ILE A 95 33.69 14.38 -28.55
N GLY A 96 33.77 15.48 -29.30
CA GLY A 96 35.04 16.14 -29.55
C GLY A 96 35.64 16.79 -28.32
N ALA A 97 34.83 17.38 -27.45
CA ALA A 97 35.30 17.91 -26.19
C ALA A 97 35.84 16.79 -25.27
N ALA A 98 35.13 15.67 -25.16
CA ALA A 98 35.59 14.50 -24.39
C ALA A 98 36.91 13.95 -24.94
N PHE A 99 37.04 13.85 -26.27
CA PHE A 99 38.30 13.46 -26.91
C PHE A 99 39.47 14.36 -26.50
N TYR A 100 39.29 15.68 -26.47
CA TYR A 100 40.34 16.60 -26.05
C TYR A 100 40.64 16.50 -24.55
N GLU A 101 39.66 16.20 -23.70
CA GLU A 101 39.91 15.93 -22.27
C GLU A 101 40.76 14.68 -22.08
N ASP A 102 40.45 13.59 -22.80
CA ASP A 102 41.22 12.33 -22.73
C ASP A 102 42.68 12.51 -23.18
N GLN A 103 42.95 13.51 -24.02
CA GLN A 103 44.30 13.91 -24.45
C GLN A 103 44.97 14.96 -23.54
N ASN A 104 44.38 15.28 -22.38
CA ASN A 104 44.80 16.35 -21.46
C ASN A 104 44.81 17.76 -22.07
N GLU A 105 44.07 18.00 -23.15
CA GLU A 105 43.93 19.30 -23.81
C GLU A 105 42.70 20.08 -23.30
N LEU A 106 42.64 20.31 -21.99
CA LEU A 106 41.47 20.89 -21.31
C LEU A 106 41.01 22.25 -21.86
N SER A 107 41.92 23.07 -22.39
CA SER A 107 41.58 24.36 -22.98
C SER A 107 40.72 24.22 -24.23
N LYS A 108 41.01 23.23 -25.10
CA LYS A 108 40.21 22.97 -26.31
C LYS A 108 38.85 22.39 -25.95
N ALA A 109 38.79 21.48 -24.98
CA ALA A 109 37.54 20.93 -24.48
C ALA A 109 36.62 22.00 -23.88
N THR A 110 37.16 22.84 -23.00
CA THR A 110 36.42 23.94 -22.35
C THR A 110 35.86 24.90 -23.38
N LYS A 111 36.66 25.27 -24.39
CA LYS A 111 36.21 26.13 -25.49
C LYS A 111 34.99 25.54 -26.22
N ILE A 112 35.01 24.24 -26.51
CA ILE A 112 33.86 23.59 -27.16
C ILE A 112 32.63 23.60 -26.27
N TYR A 113 32.78 23.34 -24.96
CA TYR A 113 31.67 23.41 -24.02
C TYR A 113 31.06 24.82 -23.94
N ASP A 114 31.90 25.85 -23.87
CA ASP A 114 31.46 27.24 -23.87
C ASP A 114 30.72 27.59 -25.16
N GLU A 115 31.27 27.22 -26.31
CA GLU A 115 30.63 27.46 -27.61
C GLU A 115 29.27 26.74 -27.74
N ILE A 116 29.09 25.55 -27.14
CA ILE A 116 27.79 24.86 -27.14
C ILE A 116 26.76 25.64 -26.31
N ILE A 117 27.17 26.17 -25.17
CA ILE A 117 26.28 26.92 -24.25
C ILE A 117 25.95 28.29 -24.83
N ASP A 118 26.93 28.99 -25.40
CA ASP A 118 26.76 30.33 -25.95
C ASP A 118 25.94 30.33 -27.26
N GLU A 119 25.91 29.21 -28.00
CA GLU A 119 25.10 29.04 -29.21
C GLU A 119 23.66 28.53 -28.94
N LEU A 120 23.24 28.42 -27.67
CA LEU A 120 21.86 28.08 -27.32
C LEU A 120 20.87 29.11 -27.90
N GLN A 121 19.75 28.64 -28.44
CA GLN A 121 18.78 29.51 -29.09
C GLN A 121 17.81 30.18 -28.09
N PRO A 122 17.48 31.47 -28.29
CA PRO A 122 16.42 32.13 -27.53
C PRO A 122 15.07 31.41 -27.63
N ASN A 123 14.29 31.41 -26.55
CA ASN A 123 12.96 30.78 -26.47
C ASN A 123 12.91 29.28 -26.86
N ASN A 124 14.03 28.57 -26.76
CA ASN A 124 14.11 27.13 -27.02
C ASN A 124 14.51 26.36 -25.74
N PRO A 125 13.60 26.20 -24.76
CA PRO A 125 13.91 25.51 -23.51
C PRO A 125 14.24 24.03 -23.74
N GLY A 126 13.64 23.38 -24.74
CA GLY A 126 13.93 21.98 -25.08
C GLY A 126 15.41 21.78 -25.41
N GLN A 127 15.99 22.65 -26.23
CA GLN A 127 17.42 22.58 -26.56
C GLN A 127 18.31 22.75 -25.32
N ALA A 128 18.01 23.73 -24.46
CA ALA A 128 18.77 23.95 -23.23
C ALA A 128 18.69 22.73 -22.28
N ILE A 129 17.52 22.10 -22.16
CA ILE A 129 17.33 20.89 -21.35
C ILE A 129 18.13 19.71 -21.92
N SER A 130 18.11 19.50 -23.24
CA SER A 130 18.86 18.41 -23.86
C SER A 130 20.37 18.60 -23.70
N VAL A 131 20.88 19.83 -23.85
CA VAL A 131 22.29 20.15 -23.61
C VAL A 131 22.66 19.95 -22.14
N TYR A 132 21.81 20.38 -21.20
CA TYR A 132 21.96 20.10 -19.77
C TYR A 132 22.07 18.59 -19.49
N GLN A 133 21.11 17.79 -20.00
CA GLN A 133 21.10 16.34 -19.81
C GLN A 133 22.35 15.68 -20.40
N ALA A 134 22.81 16.15 -21.55
CA ALA A 134 24.03 15.64 -22.17
C ALA A 134 25.28 15.93 -21.31
N PHE A 135 25.37 17.11 -20.69
CA PHE A 135 26.44 17.41 -19.73
C PHE A 135 26.34 16.57 -18.46
N VAL A 136 25.13 16.34 -17.93
CA VAL A 136 24.90 15.46 -16.78
C VAL A 136 25.34 14.02 -17.08
N ALA A 137 24.97 13.48 -18.25
CA ALA A 137 25.37 12.14 -18.67
C ALA A 137 26.90 11.95 -18.79
N LYS A 138 27.64 13.05 -18.97
CA LYS A 138 29.11 13.08 -18.99
C LYS A 138 29.73 13.50 -17.64
N ALA A 139 28.93 13.58 -16.57
CA ALA A 139 29.33 14.04 -15.24
C ALA A 139 29.94 15.46 -15.20
N LYS A 140 29.60 16.32 -16.17
CA LYS A 140 30.08 17.71 -16.28
C LYS A 140 29.15 18.68 -15.57
N LEU A 141 29.02 18.52 -14.26
CA LEU A 141 28.06 19.30 -13.44
C LEU A 141 28.25 20.83 -13.54
N PRO A 142 29.47 21.40 -13.55
CA PRO A 142 29.63 22.85 -13.70
C PRO A 142 29.09 23.38 -15.04
N GLN A 143 29.35 22.67 -16.14
CA GLN A 143 28.86 23.00 -17.48
C GLN A 143 27.35 22.78 -17.58
N ALA A 144 26.83 21.71 -16.96
CA ALA A 144 25.40 21.45 -16.87
C ALA A 144 24.66 22.63 -16.20
N LYS A 145 25.18 23.14 -15.07
CA LYS A 145 24.61 24.31 -14.40
C LYS A 145 24.62 25.54 -15.30
N ARG A 146 25.73 25.82 -15.98
CA ARG A 146 25.84 26.95 -16.91
C ARG A 146 24.87 26.85 -18.08
N ALA A 147 24.65 25.64 -18.61
CA ALA A 147 23.66 25.40 -19.66
C ALA A 147 22.24 25.71 -19.17
N LEU A 148 21.88 25.29 -17.95
CA LEU A 148 20.59 25.65 -17.34
C LEU A 148 20.44 27.14 -17.09
N ASP A 149 21.46 27.79 -16.50
CA ASP A 149 21.45 29.23 -16.23
C ASP A 149 21.30 30.05 -17.52
N MET A 150 21.98 29.63 -18.59
CA MET A 150 21.81 30.23 -19.91
C MET A 150 20.40 29.97 -20.47
N GLY A 151 19.87 28.74 -20.34
CA GLY A 151 18.51 28.39 -20.74
C GLY A 151 17.45 29.26 -20.06
N GLN A 152 17.56 29.46 -18.75
CA GLN A 152 16.67 30.33 -17.97
C GLN A 152 16.75 31.79 -18.41
N LYS A 153 17.96 32.28 -18.74
CA LYS A 153 18.16 33.64 -19.25
C LYS A 153 17.54 33.84 -20.65
N LEU A 154 17.65 32.82 -21.51
CA LEU A 154 17.18 32.86 -22.90
C LEU A 154 15.69 32.52 -23.06
N SER A 155 15.10 31.83 -22.07
CA SER A 155 13.68 31.42 -22.05
C SER A 155 13.05 31.74 -20.68
N PRO A 156 12.91 33.02 -20.31
CA PRO A 156 12.52 33.41 -18.94
C PRO A 156 11.10 33.00 -18.54
N THR A 157 10.23 32.70 -19.52
CA THR A 157 8.85 32.25 -19.29
C THR A 157 8.74 30.75 -19.01
N TYR A 158 9.78 29.97 -19.31
CA TYR A 158 9.78 28.53 -19.07
C TYR A 158 10.31 28.22 -17.66
N PRO A 159 9.60 27.40 -16.87
CA PRO A 159 10.02 27.07 -15.51
C PRO A 159 11.03 25.92 -15.49
N PHE A 160 12.32 26.22 -15.39
CA PHE A 160 13.40 25.23 -15.31
C PHE A 160 13.55 24.58 -13.91
N ASN A 161 12.58 24.79 -13.02
CA ASN A 161 12.67 24.38 -11.61
C ASN A 161 12.96 22.88 -11.42
N PHE A 162 12.34 22.01 -12.22
CA PHE A 162 12.60 20.56 -12.15
C PHE A 162 14.05 20.24 -12.50
N GLN A 163 14.61 20.87 -13.54
CA GLN A 163 15.99 20.66 -13.94
C GLN A 163 16.97 21.22 -12.90
N TYR A 164 16.65 22.36 -12.28
CA TYR A 164 17.43 22.86 -11.16
C TYR A 164 17.38 21.91 -9.97
N ALA A 165 16.21 21.36 -9.62
CA ALA A 165 16.08 20.39 -8.55
C ALA A 165 16.87 19.10 -8.84
N ASP A 166 16.83 18.60 -10.07
CA ASP A 166 17.66 17.47 -10.52
C ASP A 166 19.15 17.77 -10.38
N TYR A 167 19.58 18.95 -10.83
CA TYR A 167 20.97 19.39 -10.68
C TYR A 167 21.38 19.41 -9.21
N TYR A 168 20.57 20.02 -8.35
CA TYR A 168 20.85 20.13 -6.92
C TYR A 168 20.86 18.77 -6.21
N ALA A 169 20.00 17.84 -6.62
CA ALA A 169 20.05 16.45 -6.16
C ALA A 169 21.40 15.80 -6.51
N LEU A 170 21.90 15.99 -7.74
CA LEU A 170 23.17 15.42 -8.22
C LEU A 170 24.40 15.97 -7.49
N VAL A 171 24.40 17.26 -7.14
CA VAL A 171 25.51 17.87 -6.36
C VAL A 171 25.37 17.65 -4.85
N GLY A 172 24.27 17.05 -4.39
CA GLY A 172 24.00 16.79 -2.97
C GLY A 172 23.44 17.98 -2.19
N ASP A 173 23.07 19.08 -2.85
CA ASP A 173 22.46 20.25 -2.21
C ASP A 173 20.94 20.06 -2.09
N LYS A 174 20.54 19.26 -1.11
CA LYS A 174 19.12 18.94 -0.86
C LYS A 174 18.29 20.17 -0.49
N ARG A 175 18.89 21.21 0.12
CA ARG A 175 18.18 22.44 0.46
C ARG A 175 17.79 23.21 -0.80
N ALA A 176 18.73 23.43 -1.70
CA ALA A 176 18.46 24.10 -2.97
C ALA A 176 17.50 23.29 -3.84
N MET A 177 17.60 21.95 -3.82
CA MET A 177 16.64 21.05 -4.47
C MET A 177 15.20 21.28 -3.97
N LEU A 178 14.99 21.22 -2.66
CA LEU A 178 13.67 21.43 -2.06
C LEU A 178 13.10 22.81 -2.37
N LEU A 179 13.94 23.85 -2.31
CA LEU A 179 13.52 25.21 -2.65
C LEU A 179 13.08 25.30 -4.12
N ALA A 180 13.83 24.69 -5.05
CA ALA A 180 13.48 24.67 -6.47
C ALA A 180 12.13 23.99 -6.73
N TYR A 181 11.88 22.85 -6.07
CA TYR A 181 10.57 22.17 -6.15
C TYR A 181 9.44 23.03 -5.59
N LEU A 182 9.60 23.57 -4.39
CA LEU A 182 8.55 24.39 -3.77
C LEU A 182 8.29 25.67 -4.58
N ASP A 183 9.31 26.31 -5.14
CA ASP A 183 9.14 27.46 -6.02
C ASP A 183 8.32 27.12 -7.27
N TYR A 184 8.46 25.90 -7.81
CA TYR A 184 7.63 25.44 -8.92
C TYR A 184 6.20 25.18 -8.49
N LEU A 185 6.05 24.50 -7.35
CA LEU A 185 4.75 24.14 -6.81
C LEU A 185 3.90 25.37 -6.52
N GLY A 186 4.51 26.45 -6.02
CA GLY A 186 3.83 27.72 -5.80
C GLY A 186 3.30 28.37 -7.09
N GLN A 187 3.91 28.07 -8.24
CA GLN A 187 3.47 28.54 -9.56
C GLN A 187 2.46 27.59 -10.21
N GLN A 188 2.62 26.28 -10.00
CA GLN A 188 1.83 25.22 -10.63
C GLN A 188 1.37 24.21 -9.57
N PRO A 189 0.26 24.47 -8.84
CA PRO A 189 -0.21 23.57 -7.77
C PRO A 189 -0.57 22.16 -8.24
N SER A 190 -0.89 21.98 -9.54
CA SER A 190 -1.24 20.68 -10.13
C SER A 190 -0.11 19.65 -10.14
N VAL A 191 1.14 20.07 -9.87
CA VAL A 191 2.31 19.18 -9.85
C VAL A 191 2.69 18.70 -8.44
N LEU A 192 1.77 18.81 -7.48
CA LEU A 192 1.95 18.38 -6.09
C LEU A 192 2.44 16.93 -6.00
N GLU A 193 1.71 15.99 -6.60
CA GLU A 193 2.03 14.55 -6.56
C GLU A 193 3.40 14.23 -7.19
N PRO A 194 3.74 14.69 -8.41
CA PRO A 194 5.08 14.51 -8.96
C PRO A 194 6.20 15.04 -8.06
N ILE A 195 5.99 16.17 -7.39
CA ILE A 195 6.98 16.74 -6.46
C ILE A 195 7.12 15.87 -5.20
N GLN A 196 6.02 15.40 -4.62
CA GLN A 196 6.05 14.49 -3.47
C GLN A 196 6.81 13.21 -3.81
N GLN A 197 6.54 12.61 -4.97
CA GLN A 197 7.26 11.43 -5.45
C GLN A 197 8.76 11.70 -5.65
N ALA A 198 9.11 12.82 -6.28
CA ALA A 198 10.50 13.18 -6.52
C ALA A 198 11.28 13.43 -5.21
N ILE A 199 10.67 14.08 -4.22
CA ILE A 199 11.26 14.30 -2.90
C ILE A 199 11.42 12.94 -2.19
N GLY A 200 10.38 12.11 -2.15
CA GLY A 200 10.41 10.80 -1.49
C GLY A 200 11.44 9.84 -2.09
N ALA A 201 11.68 9.90 -3.40
CA ALA A 201 12.69 9.07 -4.08
C ALA A 201 14.15 9.51 -3.80
N ARG A 202 14.36 10.74 -3.30
CA ARG A 202 15.70 11.37 -3.16
C ARG A 202 16.08 11.68 -1.72
N MET A 203 15.15 11.51 -0.79
CA MET A 203 15.33 11.84 0.62
C MET A 203 14.82 10.70 1.50
N ASP A 204 15.54 10.41 2.57
CA ASP A 204 15.07 9.47 3.59
C ASP A 204 14.09 10.16 4.53
N LEU A 205 12.79 9.98 4.28
CA LEU A 205 11.71 10.59 5.04
C LEU A 205 11.01 9.61 6.00
N ASN A 206 11.57 8.43 6.21
CA ASN A 206 10.91 7.37 6.98
C ASN A 206 11.04 7.56 8.50
N GLN A 207 11.98 8.39 8.95
CA GLN A 207 12.26 8.61 10.37
C GLN A 207 12.26 10.10 10.69
N ALA A 208 11.56 10.47 11.76
CA ALA A 208 11.50 11.86 12.24
C ALA A 208 12.89 12.43 12.65
N THR A 209 13.85 11.55 12.94
CA THR A 209 15.22 11.89 13.33
C THR A 209 16.19 11.96 12.16
N SER A 210 15.78 11.59 10.94
CA SER A 210 16.68 11.63 9.80
C SER A 210 17.08 13.07 9.47
N PRO A 211 18.34 13.34 9.09
CA PRO A 211 18.76 14.68 8.69
C PRO A 211 17.93 15.24 7.52
N ASP A 212 17.51 14.36 6.62
CA ASP A 212 16.68 14.67 5.47
C ASP A 212 15.28 15.13 5.87
N PHE A 213 14.62 14.42 6.78
CA PHE A 213 13.31 14.81 7.30
C PHE A 213 13.38 16.16 8.01
N ILE A 214 14.37 16.35 8.88
CA ILE A 214 14.55 17.61 9.63
C ILE A 214 14.72 18.79 8.64
N LEU A 215 15.56 18.61 7.61
CA LEU A 215 15.76 19.62 6.58
C LEU A 215 14.48 19.90 5.77
N ALA A 216 13.78 18.85 5.33
CA ALA A 216 12.53 18.99 4.59
C ALA A 216 11.48 19.74 5.41
N LYS A 217 11.31 19.36 6.68
CA LYS A 217 10.40 20.02 7.63
C LYS A 217 10.75 21.49 7.81
N GLU A 218 12.02 21.81 8.04
CA GLU A 218 12.50 23.20 8.18
C GLU A 218 12.16 24.03 6.94
N VAL A 219 12.53 23.54 5.76
CA VAL A 219 12.32 24.26 4.49
C VAL A 219 10.82 24.46 4.20
N MET A 220 10.01 23.41 4.33
CA MET A 220 8.56 23.49 4.08
C MET A 220 7.85 24.41 5.08
N LEU A 221 8.19 24.32 6.38
CA LEU A 221 7.66 25.24 7.40
C LEU A 221 8.02 26.69 7.08
N SER A 222 9.26 26.95 6.66
CA SER A 222 9.70 28.30 6.30
C SER A 222 8.88 28.87 5.14
N ARG A 223 8.48 28.05 4.16
CA ARG A 223 7.62 28.45 3.03
C ARG A 223 6.18 28.70 3.46
N VAL A 224 5.63 27.86 4.33
CA VAL A 224 4.26 28.01 4.86
C VAL A 224 4.10 29.28 5.72
N GLN A 225 5.18 29.71 6.39
CA GLN A 225 5.17 30.91 7.25
C GLN A 225 5.29 32.23 6.47
N GLN A 226 5.56 32.21 5.18
CA GLN A 226 5.68 33.43 4.37
C GLN A 226 4.33 34.16 4.26
N ALA A 227 4.38 35.49 4.21
CA ALA A 227 3.19 36.30 3.95
C ALA A 227 2.62 35.96 2.56
N SER A 228 1.32 35.68 2.49
CA SER A 228 0.63 35.27 1.25
C SER A 228 1.18 33.98 0.62
N ALA A 229 1.75 33.07 1.43
CA ALA A 229 2.21 31.77 0.96
C ALA A 229 1.09 31.00 0.22
N PRO A 230 1.38 30.43 -0.97
CA PRO A 230 0.49 29.50 -1.65
C PRO A 230 0.08 28.33 -0.74
N LEU A 231 -1.21 28.02 -0.73
CA LEU A 231 -1.82 26.99 0.13
C LEU A 231 -1.24 25.59 -0.10
N VAL A 232 -0.80 25.33 -1.33
CA VAL A 232 -0.19 24.06 -1.72
C VAL A 232 1.07 23.73 -0.91
N TYR A 233 1.73 24.73 -0.29
CA TYR A 233 2.83 24.48 0.65
C TYR A 233 2.37 23.80 1.93
N ASN A 234 1.17 24.11 2.43
CA ASN A 234 0.59 23.40 3.56
C ASN A 234 0.32 21.94 3.19
N GLN A 235 -0.17 21.67 1.97
CA GLN A 235 -0.47 20.30 1.51
C GLN A 235 0.80 19.42 1.45
N VAL A 236 1.93 19.95 0.97
CA VAL A 236 3.21 19.19 1.03
C VAL A 236 3.66 18.97 2.47
N LEU A 237 3.52 19.96 3.34
CA LEU A 237 3.91 19.82 4.75
C LEU A 237 3.03 18.78 5.48
N ILE A 238 1.74 18.75 5.19
CA ILE A 238 0.81 17.73 5.70
C ILE A 238 1.25 16.34 5.22
N TRP A 239 1.54 16.19 3.92
CA TRP A 239 2.08 14.95 3.36
C TRP A 239 3.34 14.50 4.09
N LEU A 240 4.29 15.41 4.35
CA LEU A 240 5.52 15.11 5.07
C LEU A 240 5.25 14.57 6.48
N TYR A 241 4.29 15.15 7.21
CA TYR A 241 3.91 14.64 8.53
C TYR A 241 3.24 13.28 8.48
N VAL A 242 2.39 13.03 7.48
CA VAL A 242 1.76 11.73 7.27
C VAL A 242 2.80 10.64 7.00
N GLN A 243 3.87 10.93 6.26
CA GLN A 243 4.96 9.95 5.98
C GLN A 243 5.59 9.39 7.26
N ILE A 244 5.80 10.22 8.28
CA ILE A 244 6.38 9.78 9.56
C ILE A 244 5.33 9.43 10.63
N ARG A 245 4.05 9.32 10.23
CA ARG A 245 2.92 9.08 11.14
C ARG A 245 2.77 10.13 12.25
N ASP A 246 3.23 11.37 12.02
CA ASP A 246 2.97 12.50 12.90
C ASP A 246 1.58 13.08 12.61
N PHE A 247 0.54 12.29 12.94
CA PHE A 247 -0.85 12.68 12.72
C PHE A 247 -1.27 13.88 13.57
N THR A 248 -0.57 14.13 14.69
CA THR A 248 -0.81 15.32 15.52
C THR A 248 -0.38 16.59 14.80
N GLY A 249 0.80 16.58 14.18
CA GLY A 249 1.30 17.64 13.31
C GLY A 249 0.40 17.83 12.08
N ALA A 250 0.07 16.73 11.39
CA ALA A 250 -0.79 16.74 10.22
C ALA A 250 -2.17 17.35 10.52
N ALA A 251 -2.85 16.90 11.59
CA ALA A 251 -4.17 17.39 11.98
C ALA A 251 -4.16 18.88 12.32
N THR A 252 -3.09 19.34 12.98
CA THR A 252 -2.92 20.76 13.30
C THR A 252 -2.78 21.61 12.03
N GLN A 253 -2.02 21.14 11.03
CA GLN A 253 -1.85 21.87 9.77
C GLN A 253 -3.11 21.84 8.90
N VAL A 254 -3.76 20.68 8.76
CA VAL A 254 -5.01 20.52 8.00
C VAL A 254 -6.14 21.37 8.58
N ILE A 255 -6.33 21.37 9.90
CA ILE A 255 -7.35 22.21 10.55
C ILE A 255 -7.02 23.70 10.36
N ALA A 256 -5.75 24.09 10.48
CA ALA A 256 -5.35 25.48 10.25
C ALA A 256 -5.58 25.93 8.81
N LEU A 257 -5.34 25.04 7.84
CA LEU A 257 -5.58 25.27 6.42
C LEU A 257 -7.09 25.42 6.14
N ASP A 258 -7.91 24.52 6.67
CA ASP A 258 -9.37 24.58 6.52
C ASP A 258 -9.95 25.88 7.09
N LYS A 259 -9.50 26.32 8.28
CA LYS A 259 -9.91 27.61 8.87
C LYS A 259 -9.59 28.82 7.98
N ARG A 260 -8.44 28.80 7.30
CA ARG A 260 -8.03 29.89 6.39
C ARG A 260 -8.89 29.91 5.12
N MET A 261 -9.21 28.73 4.61
CA MET A 261 -9.92 28.55 3.34
C MET A 261 -11.44 28.55 3.47
N LYS A 262 -11.95 28.35 4.69
CA LYS A 262 -13.35 27.98 4.91
C LYS A 262 -13.71 26.77 4.03
N GLY A 263 -12.84 25.77 4.02
CA GLY A 263 -12.94 24.57 3.17
C GLY A 263 -14.04 23.59 3.57
N ASP A 264 -14.92 24.01 4.48
CA ASP A 264 -16.04 23.25 5.05
C ASP A 264 -15.65 21.87 5.60
N GLY A 265 -14.37 21.66 5.94
CA GLY A 265 -13.87 20.45 6.59
C GLY A 265 -13.47 19.31 5.66
N ARG A 266 -13.46 19.48 4.33
CA ARG A 266 -13.22 18.36 3.38
C ARG A 266 -11.86 17.69 3.57
N GLU A 267 -10.77 18.46 3.59
CA GLU A 267 -9.42 17.90 3.78
C GLU A 267 -9.23 17.34 5.20
N VAL A 268 -9.99 17.86 6.18
CA VAL A 268 -9.97 17.39 7.56
C VAL A 268 -10.63 16.01 7.68
N MET A 269 -11.73 15.79 6.95
CA MET A 269 -12.38 14.48 6.83
C MET A 269 -11.43 13.43 6.28
N GLU A 270 -10.73 13.75 5.18
CA GLU A 270 -9.78 12.84 4.54
C GLU A 270 -8.65 12.44 5.50
N LEU A 271 -8.06 13.41 6.21
CA LEU A 271 -7.05 13.09 7.21
C LEU A 271 -7.61 12.26 8.36
N GLY A 272 -8.86 12.53 8.80
CA GLY A 272 -9.53 11.74 9.82
C GLY A 272 -9.67 10.26 9.41
N GLN A 273 -10.01 10.01 8.15
CA GLN A 273 -10.11 8.66 7.60
C GLN A 273 -8.74 7.96 7.54
N ILE A 274 -7.70 8.66 7.10
CA ILE A 274 -6.32 8.13 7.15
C ILE A 274 -5.93 7.77 8.58
N CYS A 275 -6.33 8.58 9.57
CA CYS A 275 -6.06 8.29 10.98
C CYS A 275 -6.77 7.01 11.46
N ILE A 276 -8.01 6.73 11.03
CA ILE A 276 -8.70 5.46 11.33
C ILE A 276 -7.91 4.28 10.77
N GLU A 277 -7.52 4.34 9.49
CA GLU A 277 -6.77 3.27 8.81
C GLU A 277 -5.42 2.98 9.50
N ASN A 278 -4.85 4.02 10.11
CA ASN A 278 -3.59 3.95 10.86
C ASN A 278 -3.77 3.63 12.35
N ALA A 279 -4.99 3.35 12.82
CA ALA A 279 -5.36 3.08 14.22
C ALA A 279 -5.07 4.25 15.19
N GLU A 280 -5.05 5.47 14.67
CA GLU A 280 -4.80 6.73 15.39
C GLU A 280 -6.12 7.43 15.74
N PHE A 281 -6.96 6.72 16.49
CA PHE A 281 -8.34 7.14 16.81
C PHE A 281 -8.42 8.50 17.50
N GLY A 282 -7.45 8.85 18.34
CA GLY A 282 -7.44 10.15 19.02
C GLY A 282 -7.39 11.33 18.03
N GLN A 283 -6.55 11.24 17.00
CA GLN A 283 -6.47 12.28 15.96
C GLN A 283 -7.64 12.18 14.97
N ALA A 284 -8.10 10.97 14.65
CA ALA A 284 -9.31 10.78 13.84
C ALA A 284 -10.51 11.49 14.46
N ASN A 285 -10.77 11.24 15.75
CA ASN A 285 -11.85 11.85 16.51
C ASN A 285 -11.73 13.38 16.53
N ARG A 286 -10.50 13.90 16.71
CA ARG A 286 -10.24 15.35 16.67
C ARG A 286 -10.57 15.95 15.31
N CYS A 287 -10.24 15.28 14.21
CA CYS A 287 -10.56 15.73 12.85
C CYS A 287 -12.07 15.77 12.62
N PHE A 288 -12.79 14.68 12.91
CA PHE A 288 -14.24 14.64 12.71
C PHE A 288 -14.98 15.60 13.63
N GLN A 289 -14.58 15.69 14.91
CA GLN A 289 -15.17 16.63 15.86
C GLN A 289 -15.01 18.07 15.38
N TYR A 290 -13.85 18.44 14.83
CA TYR A 290 -13.65 19.77 14.25
C TYR A 290 -14.68 20.07 13.15
N VAL A 291 -14.95 19.12 12.24
CA VAL A 291 -15.92 19.31 11.15
C VAL A 291 -17.35 19.40 11.69
N ILE A 292 -17.69 18.62 12.70
CA ILE A 292 -18.98 18.70 13.42
C ILE A 292 -19.13 20.09 14.07
N ASP A 293 -18.07 20.61 14.69
CA ASP A 293 -18.06 21.91 15.37
C ASP A 293 -18.24 23.10 14.40
N LEU A 294 -18.02 22.91 13.09
CA LEU A 294 -18.33 23.92 12.08
C LEU A 294 -19.85 24.21 11.95
N GLY A 295 -20.70 23.27 12.38
CA GLY A 295 -22.14 23.44 12.49
C GLY A 295 -22.96 22.63 11.49
N GLN A 296 -24.23 22.39 11.85
CA GLN A 296 -25.17 21.51 11.14
C GLN A 296 -25.51 21.95 9.72
N GLU A 297 -25.41 23.25 9.43
CA GLU A 297 -25.71 23.83 8.12
C GLU A 297 -24.59 23.58 7.09
N LYS A 298 -23.44 23.03 7.52
CA LYS A 298 -22.29 22.80 6.66
C LYS A 298 -22.39 21.46 5.92
N PRO A 299 -21.93 21.38 4.65
CA PRO A 299 -22.11 20.18 3.80
C PRO A 299 -21.59 18.86 4.40
N ASN A 300 -20.51 18.90 5.18
CA ASN A 300 -19.82 17.70 5.68
C ASN A 300 -20.23 17.30 7.12
N PHE A 301 -21.20 17.99 7.73
CA PHE A 301 -21.54 17.77 9.13
C PHE A 301 -22.02 16.34 9.43
N TYR A 302 -22.98 15.83 8.65
CA TYR A 302 -23.54 14.49 8.86
C TYR A 302 -22.54 13.39 8.50
N GLU A 303 -21.73 13.62 7.48
CA GLU A 303 -20.67 12.69 7.09
C GLU A 303 -19.60 12.60 8.19
N ALA A 304 -19.18 13.73 8.76
CA ALA A 304 -18.27 13.77 9.91
C ALA A 304 -18.85 13.05 11.13
N GLN A 305 -20.14 13.24 11.39
CA GLN A 305 -20.81 12.53 12.48
C GLN A 305 -20.80 11.02 12.27
N LEU A 306 -21.14 10.54 11.07
CA LEU A 306 -21.09 9.10 10.77
C LEU A 306 -19.67 8.55 10.83
N ALA A 307 -18.69 9.28 10.30
CA ALA A 307 -17.28 8.89 10.35
C ALA A 307 -16.74 8.82 11.78
N LEU A 308 -17.11 9.76 12.65
CA LEU A 308 -16.79 9.73 14.08
C LEU A 308 -17.36 8.47 14.74
N LEU A 309 -18.64 8.19 14.55
CA LEU A 309 -19.31 7.02 15.14
C LEU A 309 -18.69 5.72 14.64
N ASN A 310 -18.40 5.62 13.35
CA ASN A 310 -17.73 4.47 12.76
C ASN A 310 -16.31 4.30 13.32
N GLY A 311 -15.53 5.38 13.42
CA GLY A 311 -14.20 5.35 14.01
C GLY A 311 -14.22 4.86 15.47
N ARG A 312 -15.18 5.33 16.26
CA ARG A 312 -15.37 4.85 17.64
C ARG A 312 -15.81 3.39 17.70
N PHE A 313 -16.74 3.00 16.83
CA PHE A 313 -17.17 1.61 16.73
C PHE A 313 -15.97 0.72 16.43
N ILE A 314 -15.16 1.02 15.41
CA ILE A 314 -13.94 0.28 15.06
C ILE A 314 -12.92 0.26 16.21
N GLN A 315 -12.71 1.40 16.90
CA GLN A 315 -11.82 1.48 18.06
C GLN A 315 -12.22 0.47 19.15
N VAL A 316 -13.52 0.35 19.41
CA VAL A 316 -14.08 -0.55 20.43
C VAL A 316 -14.17 -2.00 19.93
N THR A 317 -14.71 -2.21 18.74
CA THR A 317 -15.12 -3.53 18.24
C THR A 317 -14.03 -4.31 17.51
N GLN A 318 -12.99 -3.64 17.00
CA GLN A 318 -11.91 -4.31 16.26
C GLN A 318 -10.58 -4.18 16.99
N PHE A 319 -10.20 -2.96 17.37
CA PHE A 319 -8.88 -2.72 17.98
C PHE A 319 -8.85 -2.96 19.49
N ARG A 320 -10.01 -3.09 20.13
CA ARG A 320 -10.15 -3.32 21.59
C ARG A 320 -9.35 -2.30 22.44
N LYS A 321 -9.13 -1.10 21.90
CA LYS A 321 -8.26 -0.09 22.49
C LYS A 321 -9.10 1.04 23.06
N PHE A 322 -9.57 0.83 24.29
CA PHE A 322 -10.38 1.81 25.00
C PHE A 322 -10.22 1.70 26.51
N ASN A 323 -10.54 2.79 27.20
CA ASN A 323 -10.82 2.81 28.62
C ASN A 323 -12.32 3.05 28.88
N GLN A 324 -12.73 3.02 30.15
CA GLN A 324 -14.12 3.20 30.53
C GLN A 324 -14.69 4.56 30.11
N ASP A 325 -13.89 5.63 30.17
CA ASP A 325 -14.31 6.98 29.76
C ASP A 325 -14.55 7.05 28.25
N GLU A 326 -13.72 6.37 27.46
CA GLU A 326 -13.87 6.30 26.00
C GLU A 326 -15.12 5.51 25.59
N ILE A 327 -15.46 4.42 26.29
CA ILE A 327 -16.73 3.70 26.08
C ILE A 327 -17.91 4.62 26.41
N ASN A 328 -17.87 5.29 27.57
CA ASN A 328 -18.94 6.19 27.99
C ASN A 328 -19.12 7.34 26.98
N GLN A 329 -18.02 7.92 26.49
CA GLN A 329 -18.07 8.94 25.46
C GLN A 329 -18.60 8.38 24.13
N CYS A 330 -18.23 7.16 23.77
CA CYS A 330 -18.77 6.48 22.59
C CYS A 330 -20.29 6.36 22.67
N ILE A 331 -20.80 5.83 23.78
CA ILE A 331 -22.25 5.74 24.03
C ILE A 331 -22.91 7.11 23.92
N PHE A 332 -22.34 8.13 24.58
CA PHE A 332 -22.86 9.50 24.53
C PHE A 332 -22.94 10.05 23.10
N ASP A 333 -21.90 9.84 22.29
CA ASP A 333 -21.88 10.34 20.90
C ASP A 333 -22.94 9.64 20.02
N PHE A 334 -23.12 8.33 20.20
CA PHE A 334 -24.18 7.56 19.54
C PHE A 334 -25.58 8.03 19.98
N GLU A 335 -25.80 8.21 21.28
CA GLU A 335 -27.06 8.73 21.83
C GLU A 335 -27.37 10.14 21.30
N ALA A 336 -26.36 11.03 21.26
CA ALA A 336 -26.51 12.38 20.72
C ALA A 336 -26.85 12.38 19.23
N ALA A 337 -26.25 11.47 18.46
CA ALA A 337 -26.56 11.30 17.04
C ALA A 337 -27.99 10.78 16.82
N LEU A 338 -28.39 9.74 17.55
CA LEU A 338 -29.73 9.16 17.48
C LEU A 338 -30.80 10.13 17.99
N GLY A 339 -30.50 10.95 18.99
CA GLY A 339 -31.39 12.01 19.48
C GLY A 339 -31.65 13.09 18.43
N ARG A 340 -30.68 13.38 17.57
CA ARG A 340 -30.81 14.36 16.48
C ARG A 340 -31.50 13.80 15.25
N LEU A 341 -31.06 12.63 14.80
CA LEU A 341 -31.55 12.00 13.56
C LEU A 341 -32.90 11.30 13.77
N GLY A 342 -33.26 11.02 15.03
CA GLY A 342 -34.39 10.18 15.40
C GLY A 342 -34.09 8.69 15.18
N LYS A 343 -34.79 7.83 15.92
CA LYS A 343 -34.77 6.38 15.69
C LYS A 343 -35.72 6.05 14.54
N SER A 344 -35.21 5.48 13.45
CA SER A 344 -35.97 5.15 12.24
C SER A 344 -35.31 4.02 11.45
N ARG A 345 -35.94 3.60 10.35
CA ARG A 345 -35.33 2.68 9.38
C ARG A 345 -33.97 3.17 8.87
N VAL A 346 -33.75 4.48 8.77
CA VAL A 346 -32.50 5.06 8.27
C VAL A 346 -31.37 4.95 9.31
N THR A 347 -31.71 5.04 10.60
CA THR A 347 -30.74 5.03 11.71
C THR A 347 -30.63 3.68 12.43
N TYR A 348 -31.25 2.62 11.87
CA TYR A 348 -31.27 1.29 12.47
C TYR A 348 -29.85 0.74 12.72
N GLN A 349 -28.91 0.97 11.79
CA GLN A 349 -27.53 0.50 11.89
C GLN A 349 -26.81 1.15 13.08
N LEU A 350 -27.03 2.44 13.32
CA LEU A 350 -26.45 3.15 14.47
C LEU A 350 -27.02 2.61 15.79
N THR A 351 -28.30 2.23 15.79
CA THR A 351 -28.94 1.64 16.96
C THR A 351 -28.39 0.24 17.24
N LEU A 352 -28.18 -0.59 16.22
CA LEU A 352 -27.52 -1.89 16.33
C LEU A 352 -26.11 -1.77 16.91
N GLN A 353 -25.30 -0.87 16.35
CA GLN A 353 -23.93 -0.63 16.82
C GLN A 353 -23.90 -0.16 18.27
N LEU A 354 -24.80 0.74 18.67
CA LEU A 354 -24.93 1.19 20.06
C LEU A 354 -25.30 0.03 20.99
N ALA A 355 -26.28 -0.80 20.60
CA ALA A 355 -26.70 -1.96 21.38
C ALA A 355 -25.55 -2.97 21.58
N GLU A 356 -24.76 -3.21 20.53
CA GLU A 356 -23.56 -4.05 20.60
C GLU A 356 -22.53 -3.46 21.58
N ILE A 357 -22.22 -2.16 21.47
CA ILE A 357 -21.30 -1.47 22.37
C ILE A 357 -21.77 -1.61 23.83
N ARG A 358 -23.07 -1.36 24.07
CA ARG A 358 -23.68 -1.46 25.40
C ARG A 358 -23.56 -2.86 25.98
N ALA A 359 -23.96 -3.87 25.23
CA ALA A 359 -24.02 -5.24 25.74
C ALA A 359 -22.63 -5.82 25.99
N PHE A 360 -21.77 -5.82 24.97
CA PHE A 360 -20.53 -6.57 25.00
C PHE A 360 -19.38 -5.84 25.71
N TYR A 361 -19.41 -4.50 25.79
CA TYR A 361 -18.29 -3.71 26.30
C TYR A 361 -18.65 -2.83 27.49
N ALA A 362 -19.88 -2.31 27.55
CA ALA A 362 -20.31 -1.44 28.65
C ALA A 362 -21.05 -2.17 29.78
N LYS A 363 -21.26 -3.49 29.67
CA LYS A 363 -22.04 -4.30 30.63
C LYS A 363 -23.48 -3.81 30.83
N GLN A 364 -24.08 -3.30 29.75
CA GLN A 364 -25.44 -2.76 29.70
C GLN A 364 -26.35 -3.62 28.80
N SER A 365 -26.24 -4.95 28.90
CA SER A 365 -27.00 -5.91 28.06
C SER A 365 -28.50 -5.71 28.15
N GLN A 366 -29.04 -5.50 29.35
CA GLN A 366 -30.48 -5.28 29.56
C GLN A 366 -31.00 -4.01 28.87
N VAL A 367 -30.22 -2.94 28.85
CA VAL A 367 -30.57 -1.70 28.14
C VAL A 367 -30.54 -1.95 26.64
N ALA A 368 -29.51 -2.64 26.14
CA ALA A 368 -29.39 -3.00 24.73
C ALA A 368 -30.58 -3.87 24.26
N LEU A 369 -30.97 -4.89 25.02
CA LEU A 369 -32.12 -5.73 24.71
C LEU A 369 -33.43 -4.94 24.63
N GLN A 370 -33.65 -3.99 25.54
CA GLN A 370 -34.82 -3.10 25.49
C GLN A 370 -34.81 -2.24 24.21
N GLU A 371 -33.67 -1.64 23.87
CA GLU A 371 -33.52 -0.83 22.65
C GLU A 371 -33.76 -1.65 21.37
N LEU A 372 -33.28 -2.90 21.32
CA LEU A 372 -33.51 -3.79 20.18
C LEU A 372 -34.98 -4.22 20.07
N GLN A 373 -35.66 -4.46 21.19
CA GLN A 373 -37.10 -4.76 21.20
C GLN A 373 -37.93 -3.58 20.72
N GLU A 374 -37.58 -2.34 21.12
CA GLU A 374 -38.21 -1.13 20.60
C GLU A 374 -37.99 -1.01 19.09
N LEU A 375 -36.77 -1.27 18.61
CA LEU A 375 -36.44 -1.21 17.19
C LEU A 375 -37.24 -2.23 16.37
N LEU A 376 -37.44 -3.47 16.86
CA LEU A 376 -38.26 -4.49 16.20
C LEU A 376 -39.73 -4.09 16.06
N ARG A 377 -40.25 -3.24 16.96
CA ARG A 377 -41.63 -2.73 16.90
C ARG A 377 -41.78 -1.55 15.93
N MET A 378 -40.69 -0.99 15.42
CA MET A 378 -40.76 0.15 14.51
C MET A 378 -41.25 -0.25 13.12
N PRO A 379 -42.19 0.51 12.53
CA PRO A 379 -42.64 0.25 11.18
C PRO A 379 -41.54 0.56 10.16
N GLY A 380 -41.54 -0.19 9.05
CA GLY A 380 -40.72 0.11 7.88
C GLY A 380 -39.36 -0.59 7.81
N LEU A 381 -38.94 -1.34 8.83
CA LEU A 381 -37.79 -2.24 8.71
C LEU A 381 -38.04 -3.29 7.63
N THR A 382 -37.01 -3.65 6.87
CA THR A 382 -37.06 -4.82 5.96
C THR A 382 -36.97 -6.12 6.78
N ASP A 383 -37.29 -7.25 6.16
CA ASP A 383 -37.15 -8.55 6.81
C ASP A 383 -35.70 -8.84 7.19
N ILE A 384 -34.73 -8.51 6.32
CA ILE A 384 -33.29 -8.59 6.62
C ILE A 384 -32.89 -7.72 7.81
N GLN A 385 -33.36 -6.47 7.87
CA GLN A 385 -33.06 -5.58 9.00
C GLN A 385 -33.63 -6.14 10.31
N ARG A 386 -34.86 -6.69 10.28
CA ARG A 386 -35.44 -7.39 11.45
C ARG A 386 -34.60 -8.59 11.85
N ALA A 387 -34.11 -9.37 10.88
CA ALA A 387 -33.26 -10.52 11.12
C ALA A 387 -31.94 -10.14 11.80
N GLN A 388 -31.30 -9.04 11.37
CA GLN A 388 -30.08 -8.53 12.00
C GLN A 388 -30.33 -8.08 13.44
N VAL A 389 -31.46 -7.43 13.71
CA VAL A 389 -31.85 -7.03 15.07
C VAL A 389 -32.14 -8.26 15.94
N LYS A 390 -32.82 -9.29 15.40
CA LYS A 390 -33.02 -10.56 16.09
C LYS A 390 -31.70 -11.30 16.35
N MET A 391 -30.77 -11.26 15.39
CA MET A 391 -29.45 -11.90 15.51
C MET A 391 -28.68 -11.29 16.68
N LEU A 392 -28.56 -9.96 16.72
CA LEU A 392 -27.87 -9.28 17.81
C LEU A 392 -28.58 -9.50 19.16
N ASN A 393 -29.91 -9.54 19.18
CA ASN A 393 -30.67 -9.90 20.38
C ASN A 393 -30.28 -11.30 20.86
N ALA A 394 -30.30 -12.30 19.98
CA ALA A 394 -29.89 -13.66 20.30
C ALA A 394 -28.45 -13.74 20.81
N ASP A 395 -27.51 -13.04 20.18
CA ASP A 395 -26.11 -12.97 20.63
C ASP A 395 -26.00 -12.39 22.05
N ILE A 396 -26.80 -11.37 22.38
CA ILE A 396 -26.84 -10.80 23.73
C ILE A 396 -27.52 -11.75 24.73
N GLN A 397 -28.51 -12.54 24.32
CA GLN A 397 -29.09 -13.58 25.17
C GLN A 397 -28.05 -14.65 25.51
N VAL A 398 -27.19 -15.06 24.55
CA VAL A 398 -26.07 -15.95 24.83
C VAL A 398 -25.12 -15.34 25.85
N LEU A 399 -24.79 -14.05 25.70
CA LEU A 399 -23.94 -13.30 26.62
C LEU A 399 -24.51 -13.31 28.05
N ASP A 400 -25.80 -13.03 28.20
CA ASP A 400 -26.50 -13.04 29.50
C ASP A 400 -26.73 -14.46 30.06
N GLY A 401 -26.61 -15.48 29.21
CA GLY A 401 -26.70 -16.90 29.55
C GLY A 401 -28.06 -17.55 29.30
N ASP A 402 -28.99 -16.86 28.64
CA ASP A 402 -30.27 -17.42 28.19
C ASP A 402 -30.12 -18.09 26.81
N ILE A 403 -29.51 -19.27 26.82
CA ILE A 403 -29.20 -20.03 25.59
C ILE A 403 -30.46 -20.48 24.84
N TRP A 404 -31.59 -20.64 25.52
CA TRP A 404 -32.82 -21.15 24.92
C TRP A 404 -33.56 -20.04 24.17
N GLU A 405 -33.65 -18.84 24.74
CA GLU A 405 -34.18 -17.69 24.01
C GLU A 405 -33.30 -17.35 22.79
N ALA A 406 -31.97 -17.45 22.95
CA ALA A 406 -31.04 -17.31 21.83
C ALA A 406 -31.31 -18.33 20.72
N SER A 407 -31.43 -19.61 21.08
CA SER A 407 -31.71 -20.70 20.14
C SER A 407 -33.03 -20.47 19.38
N LEU A 408 -34.10 -20.07 20.08
CA LEU A 408 -35.39 -19.76 19.47
C LEU A 408 -35.26 -18.65 18.43
N LEU A 409 -34.56 -17.56 18.76
CA LEU A 409 -34.35 -16.44 17.85
C LEU A 409 -33.51 -16.84 16.62
N TYR A 410 -32.43 -17.61 16.82
CA TYR A 410 -31.64 -18.12 15.70
C TYR A 410 -32.46 -19.02 14.79
N MET A 411 -33.28 -19.93 15.35
CA MET A 411 -34.16 -20.79 14.55
C MET A 411 -35.21 -20.00 13.76
N GLN A 412 -35.73 -18.89 14.31
CA GLN A 412 -36.65 -18.03 13.55
C GLN A 412 -35.94 -17.44 12.32
N ILE A 413 -34.71 -16.96 12.49
CA ILE A 413 -33.92 -16.39 11.39
C ILE A 413 -33.57 -17.46 10.35
N ASP A 414 -33.08 -18.63 10.77
CA ASP A 414 -32.80 -19.75 9.86
C ASP A 414 -34.04 -20.15 9.05
N ASN A 415 -35.20 -20.28 9.71
CA ASN A 415 -36.44 -20.65 9.04
C ASN A 415 -36.93 -19.59 8.03
N ASP A 416 -36.80 -18.31 8.39
CA ASP A 416 -37.22 -17.19 7.53
C ASP A 416 -36.26 -17.00 6.34
N PHE A 417 -34.97 -17.35 6.47
CA PHE A 417 -33.90 -17.03 5.51
C PHE A 417 -33.02 -18.23 5.10
N LYS A 418 -33.62 -19.41 4.92
CA LYS A 418 -32.94 -20.70 4.68
C LYS A 418 -31.86 -20.71 3.60
N PHE A 419 -31.98 -19.87 2.57
CA PHE A 419 -31.09 -19.85 1.41
C PHE A 419 -30.15 -18.64 1.40
N GLU A 420 -30.17 -17.84 2.46
CA GLU A 420 -29.39 -16.61 2.57
C GLU A 420 -28.28 -16.77 3.61
N THR A 421 -27.28 -15.91 3.52
CA THR A 421 -26.11 -15.96 4.40
C THR A 421 -26.47 -15.75 5.87
N ILE A 422 -27.44 -14.88 6.17
CA ILE A 422 -27.88 -14.61 7.54
C ILE A 422 -28.61 -15.81 8.17
N GLY A 423 -29.35 -16.59 7.37
CA GLY A 423 -29.98 -17.83 7.83
C GLY A 423 -28.94 -18.91 8.12
N ALA A 424 -27.94 -19.06 7.24
CA ALA A 424 -26.82 -19.97 7.47
C ALA A 424 -26.00 -19.58 8.73
N GLU A 425 -25.74 -18.29 8.94
CA GLU A 425 -25.10 -17.78 10.16
C GLU A 425 -25.92 -18.10 11.41
N ALA A 426 -27.23 -17.86 11.38
CA ALA A 426 -28.12 -18.16 12.50
C ALA A 426 -28.13 -19.66 12.80
N LYS A 427 -28.19 -20.50 11.77
CA LYS A 427 -28.10 -21.96 11.91
C LYS A 427 -26.78 -22.41 12.53
N PHE A 428 -25.66 -21.82 12.12
CA PHE A 428 -24.35 -22.09 12.71
C PHE A 428 -24.31 -21.70 14.20
N LYS A 429 -24.76 -20.48 14.53
CA LYS A 429 -24.83 -20.03 15.92
C LYS A 429 -25.76 -20.90 16.77
N ASN A 430 -26.88 -21.37 16.19
CA ASN A 430 -27.76 -22.31 16.85
C ASN A 430 -27.08 -23.68 17.08
N ALA A 431 -26.33 -24.20 16.11
CA ALA A 431 -25.53 -25.41 16.29
C ALA A 431 -24.52 -25.27 17.44
N LYS A 432 -23.92 -24.08 17.60
CA LYS A 432 -23.06 -23.78 18.76
C LYS A 432 -23.79 -23.85 20.09
N ILE A 433 -25.08 -23.48 20.16
CA ILE A 433 -25.87 -23.62 21.39
C ILE A 433 -25.97 -25.09 21.80
N PHE A 434 -26.29 -25.99 20.86
CA PHE A 434 -26.35 -27.43 21.14
C PHE A 434 -24.98 -28.01 21.50
N TYR A 435 -23.91 -27.53 20.87
CA TYR A 435 -22.54 -27.85 21.26
C TYR A 435 -22.25 -27.44 22.72
N TYR A 436 -22.62 -26.21 23.11
CA TYR A 436 -22.44 -25.72 24.48
C TYR A 436 -23.25 -26.50 25.52
N ASP A 437 -24.39 -27.06 25.14
CA ASP A 437 -25.24 -27.89 26.00
C ASP A 437 -24.74 -29.33 26.11
N GLY A 438 -23.81 -29.74 25.23
CA GLY A 438 -23.28 -31.10 25.17
C GLY A 438 -24.06 -32.05 24.26
N GLU A 439 -25.03 -31.54 23.50
CA GLU A 439 -25.76 -32.30 22.47
C GLU A 439 -24.94 -32.39 21.17
N PHE A 440 -23.76 -33.03 21.26
CA PHE A 440 -22.78 -33.06 20.17
C PHE A 440 -23.29 -33.73 18.89
N GLU A 441 -24.07 -34.81 19.00
CA GLU A 441 -24.67 -35.47 17.83
C GLU A 441 -25.64 -34.54 17.10
N PHE A 442 -26.45 -33.80 17.85
CA PHE A 442 -27.39 -32.84 17.26
C PHE A 442 -26.65 -31.66 16.63
N ALA A 443 -25.65 -31.11 17.33
CA ALA A 443 -24.78 -30.07 16.79
C ALA A 443 -24.12 -30.51 15.47
N GLN A 444 -23.57 -31.73 15.41
CA GLN A 444 -23.01 -32.30 14.19
C GLN A 444 -24.01 -32.37 13.04
N SER A 445 -25.23 -32.85 13.30
CA SER A 445 -26.27 -32.93 12.27
C SER A 445 -26.59 -31.57 11.64
N GLN A 446 -26.49 -30.48 12.42
CA GLN A 446 -26.69 -29.12 11.90
C GLN A 446 -25.49 -28.62 11.10
N LEU A 447 -24.27 -28.93 11.57
CA LEU A 447 -23.01 -28.54 10.92
C LEU A 447 -22.79 -29.25 9.59
N ASP A 448 -23.18 -30.52 9.47
CA ASP A 448 -23.10 -31.28 8.21
C ASP A 448 -23.91 -30.64 7.10
N VAL A 449 -25.09 -30.08 7.40
CA VAL A 449 -25.88 -29.34 6.42
C VAL A 449 -25.19 -28.05 5.98
N LEU A 450 -24.45 -27.39 6.88
CA LEU A 450 -23.73 -26.14 6.57
C LEU A 450 -22.46 -26.38 5.76
N LYS A 451 -21.82 -27.55 5.92
CA LYS A 451 -20.66 -27.98 5.13
C LYS A 451 -20.98 -28.10 3.63
N GLU A 452 -22.21 -28.52 3.31
CA GLU A 452 -22.71 -28.61 1.93
C GLU A 452 -23.22 -27.25 1.38
N GLY A 453 -23.23 -26.20 2.20
CA GLY A 453 -23.78 -24.89 1.85
C GLY A 453 -22.89 -24.05 0.92
N THR A 454 -23.50 -23.09 0.22
CA THR A 454 -22.82 -22.22 -0.78
C THR A 454 -22.04 -21.05 -0.17
N SER A 455 -22.25 -20.73 1.12
CA SER A 455 -21.55 -19.63 1.81
C SER A 455 -20.16 -20.08 2.27
N ARG A 456 -19.11 -19.70 1.53
CA ARG A 456 -17.72 -20.12 1.80
C ARG A 456 -17.26 -19.82 3.24
N PHE A 457 -17.58 -18.64 3.79
CA PHE A 457 -17.12 -18.24 5.13
C PHE A 457 -17.78 -19.06 6.25
N ILE A 458 -19.11 -19.16 6.25
CA ILE A 458 -19.84 -19.94 7.27
C ILE A 458 -19.53 -21.44 7.13
N SER A 459 -19.32 -21.93 5.91
CA SER A 459 -18.89 -23.31 5.67
C SER A 459 -17.54 -23.60 6.34
N ASN A 460 -16.55 -22.71 6.25
CA ASN A 460 -15.26 -22.89 6.91
C ASN A 460 -15.38 -22.97 8.45
N ASP A 461 -16.12 -22.05 9.07
CA ASP A 461 -16.34 -22.06 10.53
C ASP A 461 -17.10 -23.32 10.97
N ALA A 462 -18.09 -23.74 10.18
CA ALA A 462 -18.84 -24.97 10.42
C ALA A 462 -17.98 -26.23 10.27
N ILE A 463 -17.07 -26.26 9.28
CA ILE A 463 -16.09 -27.32 9.09
C ILE A 463 -15.18 -27.40 10.32
N GLN A 464 -14.62 -26.27 10.77
CA GLN A 464 -13.72 -26.25 11.93
C GLN A 464 -14.41 -26.81 13.18
N LEU A 465 -15.63 -26.36 13.48
CA LEU A 465 -16.36 -26.89 14.64
C LEU A 465 -16.75 -28.37 14.46
N SER A 466 -17.13 -28.79 13.25
CA SER A 466 -17.46 -30.19 12.94
C SER A 466 -16.25 -31.11 13.06
N VAL A 467 -15.08 -30.68 12.59
CA VAL A 467 -13.81 -31.41 12.73
C VAL A 467 -13.44 -31.49 14.21
N PHE A 468 -13.45 -30.36 14.93
CA PHE A 468 -13.18 -30.32 16.37
C PHE A 468 -14.07 -31.29 17.15
N ILE A 469 -15.38 -31.29 16.87
CA ILE A 469 -16.29 -32.23 17.52
C ILE A 469 -15.94 -33.66 17.09
N THR A 470 -15.77 -33.97 15.80
CA THR A 470 -15.49 -35.35 15.36
C THR A 470 -14.20 -35.92 15.95
N ASP A 471 -13.13 -35.11 16.01
CA ASP A 471 -11.82 -35.54 16.45
C ASP A 471 -11.77 -35.81 17.95
N ASN A 472 -12.57 -35.08 18.73
CA ASN A 472 -12.59 -35.19 20.18
C ASN A 472 -13.80 -35.96 20.73
N TYR A 473 -14.80 -36.24 19.89
CA TYR A 473 -15.99 -37.00 20.24
C TYR A 473 -15.72 -38.51 20.12
N GLY A 474 -15.59 -39.17 21.27
CA GLY A 474 -15.40 -40.63 21.36
C GLY A 474 -13.97 -41.10 21.62
N LEU A 475 -13.02 -40.19 21.87
CA LEU A 475 -11.66 -40.53 22.34
C LEU A 475 -11.70 -41.21 23.72
N ASP A 476 -12.56 -40.72 24.61
CA ASP A 476 -12.80 -41.27 25.92
C ASP A 476 -14.17 -41.95 25.99
N SER A 477 -14.28 -43.05 26.75
CA SER A 477 -15.55 -43.77 26.96
C SER A 477 -16.59 -42.95 27.76
N ASN A 478 -16.20 -41.77 28.25
CA ASN A 478 -17.04 -40.83 28.98
C ASN A 478 -16.79 -39.43 28.39
N TYR A 479 -17.81 -38.78 27.83
CA TYR A 479 -17.76 -37.48 27.13
C TYR A 479 -17.39 -36.27 28.03
N GLN A 480 -16.76 -36.52 29.16
CA GLN A 480 -16.52 -35.58 30.24
C GLN A 480 -15.58 -34.45 29.81
N VAL A 481 -14.44 -34.76 29.18
CA VAL A 481 -13.46 -33.74 28.78
C VAL A 481 -14.05 -32.79 27.73
N MET A 482 -14.73 -33.34 26.73
CA MET A 482 -15.42 -32.59 25.69
C MET A 482 -16.54 -31.71 26.26
N SER A 483 -17.32 -32.21 27.22
CA SER A 483 -18.35 -31.43 27.92
C SER A 483 -17.76 -30.27 28.74
N TRP A 484 -16.62 -30.50 29.42
CA TRP A 484 -15.91 -29.44 30.13
C TRP A 484 -15.38 -28.38 29.17
N PHE A 485 -14.81 -28.78 28.04
CA PHE A 485 -14.32 -27.85 27.03
C PHE A 485 -15.47 -27.02 26.44
N ALA A 486 -16.58 -27.65 26.03
CA ALA A 486 -17.74 -26.95 25.51
C ALA A 486 -18.36 -25.98 26.55
N THR A 487 -18.33 -26.35 27.83
CA THR A 487 -18.74 -25.47 28.92
C THR A 487 -17.82 -24.25 29.06
N ALA A 488 -16.50 -24.43 28.87
CA ALA A 488 -15.55 -23.32 28.87
C ALA A 488 -15.78 -22.40 27.67
N ASP A 489 -16.01 -22.94 26.48
CA ASP A 489 -16.36 -22.16 25.28
C ASP A 489 -17.66 -21.36 25.47
N ARG A 490 -18.66 -21.95 26.14
CA ARG A 490 -19.88 -21.22 26.55
C ARG A 490 -19.57 -20.07 27.51
N MET A 491 -18.70 -20.31 28.50
CA MET A 491 -18.28 -19.26 29.43
C MET A 491 -17.54 -18.12 28.72
N ILE A 492 -16.74 -18.44 27.69
CA ILE A 492 -16.10 -17.44 26.82
C ILE A 492 -17.15 -16.60 26.09
N ALA A 493 -18.17 -17.24 25.49
CA ALA A 493 -19.28 -16.54 24.84
C ALA A 493 -20.08 -15.64 25.81
N GLN A 494 -20.06 -15.96 27.11
CA GLN A 494 -20.65 -15.18 28.20
C GLN A 494 -19.70 -14.13 28.80
N HIS A 495 -18.51 -13.93 28.22
CA HIS A 495 -17.43 -13.09 28.74
C HIS A 495 -16.99 -13.45 30.18
N LYS A 496 -17.22 -14.69 30.61
CA LYS A 496 -16.76 -15.26 31.89
C LYS A 496 -15.38 -15.89 31.72
N TYR A 497 -14.44 -15.10 31.22
CA TYR A 497 -13.11 -15.56 30.80
C TYR A 497 -12.33 -16.25 31.93
N ASP A 498 -12.32 -15.68 33.14
CA ASP A 498 -11.62 -16.26 34.29
C ASP A 498 -12.16 -17.67 34.62
N SER A 499 -13.48 -17.84 34.55
CA SER A 499 -14.12 -19.15 34.81
C SER A 499 -13.80 -20.17 33.72
N ALA A 500 -13.74 -19.73 32.46
CA ALA A 500 -13.33 -20.58 31.34
C ALA A 500 -11.88 -21.06 31.52
N PHE A 501 -10.97 -20.17 31.94
CA PHE A 501 -9.57 -20.50 32.17
C PHE A 501 -9.40 -21.52 33.30
N VAL A 502 -10.11 -21.36 34.41
CA VAL A 502 -10.11 -22.34 35.51
C VAL A 502 -10.55 -23.72 35.01
N LEU A 503 -11.55 -23.77 34.13
CA LEU A 503 -12.05 -25.04 33.59
C LEU A 503 -11.03 -25.67 32.62
N PHE A 504 -10.39 -24.87 31.77
CA PHE A 504 -9.28 -25.33 30.92
C PHE A 504 -8.10 -25.86 31.74
N ASP A 505 -7.69 -25.16 32.79
CA ASP A 505 -6.60 -25.60 33.68
C ASP A 505 -6.97 -26.92 34.40
N SER A 506 -8.25 -27.08 34.74
CA SER A 506 -8.77 -28.31 35.33
C SER A 506 -8.71 -29.48 34.34
N ILE A 507 -9.01 -29.25 33.06
CA ILE A 507 -8.84 -30.26 32.00
C ILE A 507 -7.36 -30.65 31.89
N GLN A 508 -6.45 -29.68 31.79
CA GLN A 508 -5.02 -29.95 31.64
C GLN A 508 -4.43 -30.68 32.86
N THR A 509 -4.91 -30.39 34.07
CA THR A 509 -4.44 -31.05 35.30
C THR A 509 -4.97 -32.48 35.42
N ALA A 510 -6.25 -32.70 35.10
CA ALA A 510 -6.89 -34.01 35.21
C ALA A 510 -6.53 -34.94 34.04
N PHE A 511 -6.25 -34.38 32.85
CA PHE A 511 -5.96 -35.12 31.62
C PHE A 511 -4.73 -34.55 30.86
N PRO A 512 -3.50 -34.63 31.42
CA PRO A 512 -2.32 -33.93 30.88
C PRO A 512 -1.87 -34.33 29.48
N TYR A 513 -2.30 -35.49 28.98
CA TYR A 513 -1.92 -36.03 27.67
C TYR A 513 -3.11 -36.11 26.69
N HIS A 514 -4.22 -35.45 27.00
CA HIS A 514 -5.36 -35.41 26.09
C HIS A 514 -5.02 -34.58 24.84
N SER A 515 -5.60 -34.97 23.70
CA SER A 515 -5.49 -34.27 22.41
C SER A 515 -6.03 -32.84 22.38
N LEU A 516 -6.66 -32.35 23.47
CA LEU A 516 -7.27 -31.02 23.52
C LEU A 516 -6.27 -29.96 24.05
N ALA A 517 -5.03 -30.34 24.32
CA ALA A 517 -4.05 -29.44 24.93
C ALA A 517 -3.71 -28.25 24.02
N ASP A 518 -3.57 -28.49 22.71
CA ASP A 518 -3.41 -27.48 21.66
C ASP A 518 -4.67 -26.63 21.50
N ASP A 519 -5.85 -27.24 21.46
CA ASP A 519 -7.15 -26.56 21.42
C ASP A 519 -7.31 -25.57 22.59
N ILE A 520 -6.90 -25.97 23.80
CA ILE A 520 -6.93 -25.12 24.99
C ILE A 520 -5.99 -23.91 24.81
N LEU A 521 -4.77 -24.11 24.32
CA LEU A 521 -3.84 -23.02 24.07
C LEU A 521 -4.39 -22.06 23.01
N PHE A 522 -4.97 -22.59 21.93
CA PHE A 522 -5.57 -21.79 20.89
C PHE A 522 -6.75 -20.97 21.41
N ARG A 523 -7.66 -21.57 22.18
CA ARG A 523 -8.80 -20.87 22.81
C ARG A 523 -8.33 -19.81 23.81
N LYS A 524 -7.32 -20.09 24.64
CA LYS A 524 -6.74 -19.09 25.55
C LYS A 524 -6.16 -17.91 24.79
N GLY A 525 -5.48 -18.14 23.66
CA GLY A 525 -5.02 -17.10 22.74
C GLY A 525 -6.17 -16.24 22.21
N GLN A 526 -7.24 -16.87 21.71
CA GLN A 526 -8.43 -16.17 21.22
C GLN A 526 -9.12 -15.34 22.31
N VAL A 527 -9.18 -15.82 23.55
CA VAL A 527 -9.72 -15.05 24.69
C VAL A 527 -8.88 -13.81 24.96
N MET A 528 -7.55 -13.95 24.97
CA MET A 528 -6.65 -12.81 25.16
C MET A 528 -6.83 -11.75 24.06
N GLU A 529 -7.03 -12.16 22.81
CA GLU A 529 -7.39 -11.23 21.73
C GLU A 529 -8.72 -10.52 21.97
N GLN A 530 -9.76 -11.25 22.39
CA GLN A 530 -11.07 -10.66 22.70
C GLN A 530 -10.98 -9.60 23.80
N GLN A 531 -10.04 -9.77 24.74
CA GLN A 531 -9.75 -8.81 25.80
C GLN A 531 -8.78 -7.68 25.39
N GLY A 532 -8.23 -7.70 24.16
CA GLY A 532 -7.22 -6.76 23.69
C GLY A 532 -5.84 -6.97 24.31
N LEU A 533 -5.59 -8.13 24.94
CA LEU A 533 -4.34 -8.53 25.57
C LEU A 533 -3.40 -9.19 24.55
N TRP A 534 -3.03 -8.44 23.51
CA TRP A 534 -2.34 -8.95 22.32
C TRP A 534 -1.02 -9.68 22.60
N GLU A 535 -0.20 -9.17 23.54
CA GLU A 535 1.07 -9.82 23.90
C GLU A 535 0.86 -11.18 24.56
N GLN A 536 -0.18 -11.31 25.40
CA GLN A 536 -0.52 -12.60 26.03
C GLN A 536 -1.08 -13.57 25.00
N ALA A 537 -1.89 -13.09 24.05
CA ALA A 537 -2.38 -13.90 22.93
C ALA A 537 -1.22 -14.48 22.11
N ILE A 538 -0.23 -13.64 21.78
CA ILE A 538 1.00 -14.06 21.09
C ILE A 538 1.69 -15.18 21.86
N GLY A 539 1.87 -15.03 23.18
CA GLY A 539 2.48 -16.06 24.02
C GLY A 539 1.79 -17.43 23.91
N TYR A 540 0.46 -17.46 23.98
CA TYR A 540 -0.30 -18.72 23.84
C TYR A 540 -0.15 -19.38 22.47
N TYR A 541 -0.17 -18.59 21.38
CA TYR A 541 0.02 -19.13 20.05
C TYR A 541 1.46 -19.57 19.78
N GLU A 542 2.46 -18.86 20.32
CA GLU A 542 3.87 -19.26 20.24
C GLU A 542 4.10 -20.59 20.97
N ASP A 543 3.50 -20.75 22.15
CA ASP A 543 3.55 -22.00 22.91
C ASP A 543 2.89 -23.16 22.12
N LEU A 544 1.73 -22.92 21.50
CA LEU A 544 1.09 -23.89 20.62
C LEU A 544 2.00 -24.30 19.46
N VAL A 545 2.52 -23.33 18.70
CA VAL A 545 3.40 -23.62 17.55
C VAL A 545 4.70 -24.32 17.97
N LYS A 546 5.18 -24.09 19.20
CA LYS A 546 6.40 -24.71 19.72
C LYS A 546 6.20 -26.14 20.21
N VAL A 547 5.09 -26.40 20.91
CA VAL A 547 4.81 -27.69 21.56
C VAL A 547 4.03 -28.63 20.63
N HIS A 548 3.17 -28.07 19.77
CA HIS A 548 2.18 -28.77 18.94
C HIS A 548 2.38 -28.50 17.44
N ALA A 549 3.63 -28.32 16.99
CA ALA A 549 3.96 -27.94 15.60
C ALA A 549 3.45 -28.91 14.51
N ALA A 550 3.13 -30.15 14.86
CA ALA A 550 2.63 -31.16 13.94
C ALA A 550 1.10 -31.28 13.93
N ASP A 551 0.42 -30.62 14.87
CA ASP A 551 -1.03 -30.70 15.05
C ASP A 551 -1.75 -29.75 14.08
N ILE A 552 -3.03 -30.01 13.85
CA ILE A 552 -3.83 -29.34 12.81
C ILE A 552 -3.99 -27.83 13.08
N LEU A 553 -3.88 -27.38 14.34
CA LEU A 553 -4.04 -25.98 14.71
C LEU A 553 -2.75 -25.14 14.61
N ALA A 554 -1.61 -25.76 14.29
CA ALA A 554 -0.34 -25.05 14.30
C ALA A 554 -0.25 -23.99 13.19
N ASP A 555 -0.84 -24.23 12.02
CA ASP A 555 -0.92 -23.25 10.94
C ASP A 555 -1.97 -22.16 11.22
N ASP A 556 -3.11 -22.49 11.82
CA ASP A 556 -4.08 -21.53 12.34
C ASP A 556 -3.43 -20.56 13.34
N ALA A 557 -2.74 -21.08 14.36
CA ALA A 557 -2.04 -20.27 15.36
C ALA A 557 -0.97 -19.38 14.73
N LEU A 558 -0.20 -19.92 13.78
CA LEU A 558 0.83 -19.18 13.07
C LEU A 558 0.24 -18.07 12.18
N PHE A 559 -0.93 -18.31 11.59
CA PHE A 559 -1.66 -17.30 10.82
C PHE A 559 -2.18 -16.18 11.73
N ARG A 560 -2.81 -16.51 12.87
CA ARG A 560 -3.25 -15.50 13.85
C ARG A 560 -2.08 -14.67 14.38
N LEU A 561 -0.93 -15.30 14.68
CA LEU A 561 0.30 -14.59 15.05
C LEU A 561 0.73 -13.58 13.98
N ALA A 562 0.68 -13.97 12.71
CA ALA A 562 1.03 -13.10 11.59
C ALA A 562 0.06 -11.91 11.48
N GLU A 563 -1.25 -12.15 11.61
CA GLU A 563 -2.28 -11.10 11.57
C GLU A 563 -2.14 -10.11 12.73
N ILE A 564 -1.90 -10.57 13.96
CA ILE A 564 -1.69 -9.68 15.11
C ILE A 564 -0.46 -8.80 14.85
N ASN A 565 0.64 -9.38 14.36
CA ASN A 565 1.84 -8.62 14.04
C ASN A 565 1.60 -7.61 12.92
N GLU A 566 0.88 -7.98 11.87
CA GLU A 566 0.58 -7.11 10.72
C GLU A 566 -0.37 -5.97 11.11
N GLN A 567 -1.55 -6.32 11.63
CA GLN A 567 -2.69 -5.42 11.69
C GLN A 567 -2.71 -4.62 12.99
N ILE A 568 -2.32 -5.24 14.10
CA ILE A 568 -2.37 -4.64 15.45
C ILE A 568 -1.04 -4.01 15.81
N LEU A 569 0.04 -4.79 15.82
CA LEU A 569 1.37 -4.30 16.22
C LEU A 569 2.08 -3.50 15.12
N LYS A 570 1.56 -3.54 13.89
CA LYS A 570 2.16 -2.90 12.70
C LYS A 570 3.63 -3.29 12.48
N ASN A 571 4.00 -4.50 12.90
CA ASN A 571 5.33 -5.08 12.71
C ASN A 571 5.33 -5.92 11.42
N THR A 572 5.41 -5.23 10.28
CA THR A 572 5.37 -5.86 8.95
C THR A 572 6.52 -6.84 8.72
N THR A 573 7.71 -6.57 9.27
CA THR A 573 8.86 -7.47 9.15
C THR A 573 8.61 -8.81 9.81
N ASN A 574 8.07 -8.80 11.04
CA ASN A 574 7.76 -10.04 11.75
C ASN A 574 6.57 -10.76 11.10
N ALA A 575 5.53 -10.02 10.71
CA ALA A 575 4.37 -10.57 10.01
C ALA A 575 4.78 -11.28 8.72
N GLU A 576 5.63 -10.67 7.89
CA GLU A 576 6.13 -11.27 6.66
C GLU A 576 6.90 -12.57 6.92
N ALA A 577 7.71 -12.62 7.98
CA ALA A 577 8.43 -13.84 8.37
C ALA A 577 7.47 -14.97 8.77
N LEU A 578 6.42 -14.66 9.54
CA LEU A 578 5.41 -15.62 9.97
C LEU A 578 4.58 -16.14 8.77
N TYR A 579 4.13 -15.27 7.87
CA TYR A 579 3.43 -15.70 6.65
C TYR A 579 4.31 -16.57 5.74
N LYS A 580 5.60 -16.24 5.58
CA LYS A 580 6.54 -17.09 4.83
C LYS A 580 6.69 -18.46 5.47
N ARG A 581 6.70 -18.51 6.80
CA ARG A 581 6.82 -19.76 7.55
C ARG A 581 5.63 -20.68 7.31
N ILE A 582 4.40 -20.15 7.22
CA ILE A 582 3.21 -20.91 6.80
C ILE A 582 3.42 -21.55 5.41
N LEU A 583 3.91 -20.79 4.43
CA LEU A 583 4.11 -21.28 3.07
C LEU A 583 5.22 -22.34 2.94
N LEU A 584 6.22 -22.30 3.82
CA LEU A 584 7.37 -23.20 3.78
C LEU A 584 7.13 -24.47 4.59
N GLU A 585 6.60 -24.33 5.81
CA GLU A 585 6.43 -25.41 6.79
C GLU A 585 5.06 -26.10 6.66
N TYR A 586 4.00 -25.36 6.32
CA TYR A 586 2.61 -25.85 6.28
C TYR A 586 2.02 -25.78 4.87
N LYS A 587 2.60 -26.52 3.93
CA LYS A 587 2.22 -26.47 2.49
C LYS A 587 0.77 -26.85 2.20
N ALA A 588 0.14 -27.62 3.09
CA ALA A 588 -1.27 -28.02 2.99
C ALA A 588 -2.23 -27.05 3.68
N SER A 589 -1.71 -25.98 4.30
CA SER A 589 -2.53 -24.99 5.01
C SER A 589 -3.53 -24.30 4.08
N LEU A 590 -4.76 -24.14 4.57
CA LEU A 590 -5.81 -23.39 3.90
C LEU A 590 -5.44 -21.90 3.76
N PHE A 591 -4.54 -21.39 4.60
CA PHE A 591 -4.10 -20.00 4.59
C PHE A 591 -3.02 -19.70 3.54
N GLY A 592 -2.53 -20.69 2.79
CA GLY A 592 -1.41 -20.50 1.86
C GLY A 592 -1.70 -19.54 0.69
N ALA A 593 -2.95 -19.36 0.28
CA ALA A 593 -3.33 -18.35 -0.72
C ALA A 593 -3.32 -16.94 -0.10
N GLU A 594 -3.97 -16.78 1.05
CA GLU A 594 -4.07 -15.51 1.76
C GLU A 594 -2.70 -15.00 2.24
N ALA A 595 -1.85 -15.89 2.79
CA ALA A 595 -0.49 -15.55 3.20
C ALA A 595 0.34 -14.99 2.02
N ARG A 596 0.18 -15.54 0.80
CA ARG A 596 0.84 -15.00 -0.42
C ARG A 596 0.30 -13.61 -0.77
N LYS A 597 -1.02 -13.42 -0.70
CA LYS A 597 -1.67 -12.13 -0.94
C LYS A 597 -1.15 -11.06 0.04
N ARG A 598 -1.08 -11.37 1.33
CA ARG A 598 -0.56 -10.49 2.38
C ARG A 598 0.91 -10.12 2.16
N ILE A 599 1.77 -11.08 1.84
CA ILE A 599 3.19 -10.81 1.53
C ILE A 599 3.34 -9.86 0.33
N ARG A 600 2.55 -10.03 -0.74
CA ARG A 600 2.56 -9.15 -1.92
C ARG A 600 2.11 -7.73 -1.56
N LEU A 601 1.02 -7.61 -0.79
CA LEU A 601 0.53 -6.32 -0.30
C LEU A 601 1.57 -5.58 0.53
N MET A 602 2.24 -6.27 1.45
CA MET A 602 3.32 -5.69 2.26
C MET A 602 4.54 -5.27 1.43
N ARG A 603 4.76 -5.88 0.26
CA ARG A 603 5.83 -5.51 -0.68
C ARG A 603 5.45 -4.38 -1.65
N GLY A 604 4.18 -3.98 -1.69
CA GLY A 604 3.67 -2.98 -2.62
C GLY A 604 3.42 -3.48 -4.05
N ASP A 605 3.30 -4.79 -4.24
CA ASP A 605 2.98 -5.38 -5.55
C ASP A 605 1.49 -5.14 -5.88
N ALA A 606 1.18 -4.69 -7.11
CA ALA A 606 -0.20 -4.51 -7.56
C ALA A 606 -0.93 -5.87 -7.68
N LEU A 607 -2.10 -5.99 -7.05
CA LEU A 607 -2.95 -7.19 -7.18
C LEU A 607 -3.55 -7.27 -8.60
N SER A 608 -3.41 -8.41 -9.28
CA SER A 608 -4.07 -8.64 -10.56
C SER A 608 -5.52 -9.10 -10.36
N GLU A 609 -6.47 -8.56 -11.16
CA GLU A 609 -7.92 -8.82 -11.09
C GLU A 609 -8.33 -10.31 -11.22
N SER A 610 -7.43 -11.22 -11.59
CA SER A 610 -7.75 -12.63 -11.83
C SER A 610 -7.74 -13.53 -10.59
N GLU A 611 -7.41 -13.02 -9.40
CA GLU A 611 -7.27 -13.84 -8.17
C GLU A 611 -8.42 -13.65 -7.15
N ASP A 612 -9.44 -12.82 -7.44
CA ASP A 612 -10.60 -12.58 -6.56
C ASP A 612 -11.83 -13.50 -6.86
N ILE A 613 -11.64 -14.67 -7.51
CA ILE A 613 -12.73 -15.62 -7.86
C ILE A 613 -12.63 -16.94 -7.07
#